data_AF-A0A2Z3XD34-F1
#
_entry.id   AF-A0A2Z3XD34-F1
#
_cell.length_a   1.000
_cell.length_b   1.000
_cell.length_c   1.000
_cell.angle_alpha   90.00
_cell.angle_beta   90.00
_cell.angle_gamma   90.00
#
_symmetry.space_group_name_H-M   'P 1'
#
loop_
_entity.id
_entity.type
_entity.pdbx_description
1 polymer ?
#
loop_
_entity_poly.entity_id
_entity_poly.type
_entity_poly.pdbx_seq_one_letter_code
_entity_poly.pdbx_strand_id
1 'polypeptide(L)'
;MKMLVEQAEANISRALIDADKPEAVESGEFPDEQHHEDGRITTLPSTYYSCGSCFGYDEDEVRSEYKHLIVQLTRRSVFLTIFGLFEHRMVDCLALMDDLSSKTTDKTRKTIEDCHKRLKRNFGGKSIKDVDHLAVIRNIMAHSDGVAEDYKTLSCKKTKKTEYEKPFLRAIPRAMAENAGVSINMFNDILMDDRFLMYAVGEFERYVNELNTAVRTYQSRLT
;
A
#
# COMPACT_ATOMS: atom_id res chain seq x y z
N MET A 1 8.96 -13.45 -2.76
CA MET A 1 8.19 -12.19 -2.90
C MET A 1 8.54 -11.46 -4.19
N LYS A 2 9.84 -11.32 -4.53
CA LYS A 2 10.30 -10.69 -5.79
C LYS A 2 9.55 -11.13 -7.05
N MET A 3 9.44 -12.44 -7.30
CA MET A 3 8.71 -12.99 -8.45
C MET A 3 7.25 -12.51 -8.53
N LEU A 4 6.54 -12.39 -7.40
CA LEU A 4 5.16 -11.90 -7.38
C LEU A 4 5.06 -10.44 -7.83
N VAL A 5 6.05 -9.62 -7.43
CA VAL A 5 6.12 -8.21 -7.84
C VAL A 5 6.46 -8.10 -9.32
N GLU A 6 7.45 -8.84 -9.80
CA GLU A 6 7.83 -8.83 -11.21
C GLU A 6 6.66 -9.26 -12.11
N GLN A 7 5.93 -10.30 -11.69
CA GLN A 7 4.72 -10.73 -12.40
C GLN A 7 3.61 -9.67 -12.34
N ALA A 8 3.43 -9.00 -11.20
CA ALA A 8 2.44 -7.94 -11.05
C ALA A 8 2.72 -6.75 -11.97
N GLU A 9 3.95 -6.24 -11.97
CA GLU A 9 4.32 -5.12 -12.85
C GLU A 9 4.23 -5.53 -14.33
N ALA A 10 4.63 -6.76 -14.68
CA ALA A 10 4.44 -7.27 -16.05
C ALA A 10 2.96 -7.43 -16.44
N ASN A 11 2.07 -7.74 -15.50
CA ASN A 11 0.62 -7.75 -15.73
C ASN A 11 0.08 -6.33 -15.92
N ILE A 12 0.53 -5.39 -15.09
CA ILE A 12 0.16 -3.97 -15.20
C ILE A 12 0.57 -3.42 -16.56
N SER A 13 1.82 -3.63 -16.98
CA SER A 13 2.29 -3.15 -18.29
C SER A 13 1.45 -3.69 -19.44
N ARG A 14 1.06 -4.98 -19.39
CA ARG A 14 0.15 -5.58 -20.38
C ARG A 14 -1.23 -4.93 -20.36
N ALA A 15 -1.82 -4.76 -19.18
CA ALA A 15 -3.13 -4.13 -19.04
C ALA A 15 -3.14 -2.67 -19.56
N LEU A 16 -2.05 -1.93 -19.34
CA LEU A 16 -1.90 -0.56 -19.86
C LEU A 16 -1.78 -0.54 -21.39
N ILE A 17 -1.00 -1.46 -21.97
CA ILE A 17 -0.90 -1.61 -23.44
C ILE A 17 -2.25 -1.99 -24.03
N ASP A 18 -2.99 -2.88 -23.38
CA ASP A 18 -4.33 -3.28 -23.81
C ASP A 18 -5.32 -2.10 -23.73
N ALA A 19 -5.25 -1.26 -22.70
CA ALA A 19 -6.07 -0.06 -22.55
C ALA A 19 -5.77 1.05 -23.57
N ASP A 20 -4.54 1.07 -24.12
CA ASP A 20 -4.11 2.04 -25.13
C ASP A 20 -4.54 1.64 -26.56
N LYS A 21 -5.14 0.47 -26.74
CA LYS A 21 -5.68 0.05 -28.04
C LYS A 21 -6.95 0.86 -28.38
N PRO A 22 -7.15 1.23 -29.66
CA PRO A 22 -8.35 1.94 -30.09
C PRO A 22 -9.66 1.23 -29.70
N GLU A 23 -9.68 -0.10 -29.76
CA GLU A 23 -10.84 -0.94 -29.43
C GLU A 23 -11.07 -1.13 -27.92
N ALA A 24 -10.21 -0.59 -27.05
CA ALA A 24 -10.34 -0.76 -25.61
C ALA A 24 -11.41 0.15 -24.97
N VAL A 25 -11.81 1.20 -25.68
CA VAL A 25 -12.92 2.07 -25.27
C VAL A 25 -14.11 1.79 -26.18
N GLU A 26 -15.21 1.36 -25.57
CA GLU A 26 -16.47 1.18 -26.26
C GLU A 26 -17.29 2.46 -26.14
N SER A 27 -18.08 2.76 -27.17
CA SER A 27 -19.03 3.87 -27.14
C SER A 27 -20.44 3.36 -27.36
N GLY A 28 -21.40 3.95 -26.67
CA GLY A 28 -22.82 3.71 -26.90
C GLY A 28 -23.62 5.00 -26.85
N GLU A 29 -24.86 4.93 -27.29
CA GLU A 29 -25.80 6.05 -27.20
C GLU A 29 -26.91 5.71 -26.21
N PHE A 30 -27.36 6.72 -25.47
CA PHE A 30 -28.52 6.63 -24.60
C PHE A 30 -29.37 7.90 -24.70
N PRO A 31 -30.70 7.81 -24.49
CA PRO A 31 -31.55 8.99 -24.44
C PRO A 31 -31.28 9.78 -23.14
N ASP A 32 -30.94 11.06 -23.30
CA ASP A 32 -30.68 11.99 -22.19
C ASP A 32 -31.70 13.13 -22.19
N GLU A 33 -32.22 13.47 -21.01
CA GLU A 33 -33.27 14.47 -20.82
C GLU A 33 -32.66 15.83 -20.49
N GLN A 34 -32.81 16.79 -21.39
CA GLN A 34 -32.49 18.19 -21.12
C GLN A 34 -33.72 18.94 -20.64
N HIS A 35 -33.59 19.51 -19.44
CA HIS A 35 -34.58 20.40 -18.83
C HIS A 35 -34.27 21.85 -19.20
N HIS A 36 -35.20 22.49 -19.91
CA HIS A 36 -35.10 23.89 -20.29
C HIS A 36 -35.67 24.78 -19.17
N GLU A 37 -35.19 26.03 -19.09
CA GLU A 37 -35.66 27.01 -18.09
C GLU A 37 -37.17 27.32 -18.19
N ASP A 38 -37.77 27.07 -19.36
CA ASP A 38 -39.21 27.23 -19.61
C ASP A 38 -40.06 26.01 -19.19
N GLY A 39 -39.43 24.99 -18.61
CA GLY A 39 -40.06 23.75 -18.13
C GLY A 39 -40.26 22.67 -19.20
N ARG A 40 -39.78 22.87 -20.43
CA ARG A 40 -39.79 21.82 -21.46
C ARG A 40 -38.72 20.77 -21.18
N ILE A 41 -39.04 19.52 -21.53
CA ILE A 41 -38.09 18.41 -21.52
C ILE A 41 -37.87 17.96 -22.96
N THR A 42 -36.62 17.90 -23.39
CA THR A 42 -36.24 17.35 -24.70
C THR A 42 -35.32 16.17 -24.49
N THR A 43 -35.62 15.04 -25.14
CA THR A 43 -34.76 13.87 -25.15
C THR A 43 -33.84 13.91 -26.36
N LEU A 44 -32.53 13.91 -26.13
CA LEU A 44 -31.52 13.87 -27.18
C LEU A 44 -30.61 12.63 -26.98
N PRO A 45 -30.11 12.02 -28.06
CA PRO A 45 -29.10 10.98 -27.93
C PRO A 45 -27.80 11.61 -27.39
N SER A 46 -27.32 11.08 -26.28
CA SER A 46 -26.01 11.38 -25.70
C SER A 46 -25.10 10.16 -25.84
N THR A 47 -23.84 10.41 -26.19
CA THR A 47 -22.81 9.36 -26.26
C THR A 47 -22.19 9.14 -24.89
N TYR A 48 -22.04 7.88 -24.49
CA TYR A 48 -21.20 7.49 -23.36
C TYR A 48 -20.04 6.63 -23.85
N TYR A 49 -18.96 6.64 -23.09
CA TYR A 49 -17.77 5.82 -23.29
C TYR A 49 -17.58 4.89 -22.10
N SER A 50 -17.06 3.69 -22.35
CA SER A 50 -16.71 2.72 -21.32
C SER A 50 -15.34 2.09 -21.58
N CYS A 51 -14.55 1.92 -20.51
CA CYS A 51 -13.27 1.21 -20.56
C CYS A 51 -13.15 0.34 -19.30
N GLY A 52 -13.22 -0.98 -19.49
CA GLY A 52 -13.29 -1.92 -18.36
C GLY A 52 -14.52 -1.65 -17.47
N SER A 53 -14.27 -1.21 -16.23
CA SER A 53 -15.33 -0.88 -15.26
C SER A 53 -15.65 0.62 -15.16
N CYS A 54 -14.98 1.47 -15.94
CA CYS A 54 -15.16 2.92 -15.92
C CYS A 54 -16.12 3.36 -17.04
N PHE A 55 -16.96 4.36 -16.75
CA PHE A 55 -17.96 4.91 -17.68
C PHE A 55 -17.99 6.43 -17.56
N GLY A 56 -18.20 7.14 -18.68
CA GLY A 56 -18.23 8.60 -18.68
C GLY A 56 -18.58 9.19 -20.04
N TYR A 57 -18.48 10.51 -20.14
CA TYR A 57 -18.82 11.28 -21.34
C TYR A 57 -17.61 11.70 -22.17
N ASP A 58 -16.40 11.48 -21.65
CA ASP A 58 -15.14 11.79 -22.30
C ASP A 58 -14.30 10.51 -22.46
N GLU A 59 -13.90 10.23 -23.70
CA GLU A 59 -13.18 9.00 -24.06
C GLU A 59 -11.82 8.90 -23.34
N ASP A 60 -11.09 10.02 -23.28
CA ASP A 60 -9.75 10.08 -22.71
C ASP A 60 -9.78 10.01 -21.18
N GLU A 61 -10.77 10.65 -20.54
CA GLU A 61 -11.00 10.59 -19.11
C GLU A 61 -11.29 9.15 -18.66
N VAL A 62 -12.23 8.46 -19.33
CA VAL A 62 -12.61 7.09 -19.00
C VAL A 62 -11.42 6.12 -19.17
N ARG A 63 -10.63 6.29 -20.23
CA ARG A 63 -9.39 5.52 -20.45
C ARG A 63 -8.37 5.77 -19.34
N SER A 64 -8.14 7.05 -19.01
CA SER A 64 -7.18 7.44 -17.98
C SER A 64 -7.57 6.92 -16.60
N GLU A 65 -8.86 7.00 -16.25
CA GLU A 65 -9.40 6.47 -15.01
C GLU A 65 -9.22 4.95 -14.91
N TYR A 66 -9.55 4.22 -15.96
CA TYR A 66 -9.35 2.76 -16.00
C TYR A 66 -7.88 2.38 -15.80
N LYS A 67 -6.96 3.06 -16.52
CA LYS A 67 -5.51 2.85 -16.39
C LYS A 67 -5.03 3.13 -14.97
N HIS A 68 -5.50 4.21 -14.36
CA HIS A 68 -5.18 4.54 -12.98
C HIS A 68 -5.67 3.45 -12.01
N LEU A 69 -6.93 3.05 -12.14
CA LEU A 69 -7.58 2.08 -11.27
C LEU A 69 -6.88 0.71 -11.33
N ILE A 70 -6.64 0.16 -12.53
CA ILE A 70 -6.04 -1.17 -12.68
C ILE A 70 -4.62 -1.22 -12.11
N VAL A 71 -3.84 -0.14 -12.26
CA VAL A 71 -2.50 0.00 -11.71
C VAL A 71 -2.54 0.00 -10.18
N GLN A 72 -3.33 0.90 -9.57
CA GLN A 72 -3.38 1.04 -8.12
C GLN A 72 -3.95 -0.21 -7.44
N LEU A 73 -5.01 -0.80 -7.99
CA LEU A 73 -5.60 -2.04 -7.47
C LEU A 73 -4.62 -3.21 -7.51
N THR A 74 -3.91 -3.38 -8.63
CA THR A 74 -2.95 -4.49 -8.77
C THR A 74 -1.80 -4.33 -7.78
N ARG A 75 -1.21 -3.14 -7.67
CA ARG A 75 -0.13 -2.88 -6.70
C ARG A 75 -0.61 -3.06 -5.26
N ARG A 76 -1.79 -2.55 -4.92
CA ARG A 76 -2.40 -2.72 -3.61
C ARG A 76 -2.59 -4.19 -3.25
N SER A 77 -3.19 -4.97 -4.14
CA SER A 77 -3.43 -6.41 -3.95
C SER A 77 -2.12 -7.16 -3.70
N VAL A 78 -1.10 -6.88 -4.50
CA VAL A 78 0.21 -7.53 -4.37
C VAL A 78 0.91 -7.11 -3.09
N PHE A 79 0.88 -5.82 -2.74
CA PHE A 79 1.46 -5.31 -1.51
C PHE A 79 0.85 -5.96 -0.26
N LEU A 80 -0.49 -6.02 -0.19
CA LEU A 80 -1.21 -6.69 0.90
C LEU A 80 -0.80 -8.17 1.00
N THR A 81 -0.65 -8.83 -0.14
CA THR A 81 -0.22 -10.24 -0.22
C THR A 81 1.20 -10.44 0.32
N ILE A 82 2.19 -9.69 -0.18
CA ILE A 82 3.59 -9.85 0.24
C ILE A 82 3.79 -9.43 1.70
N PHE A 83 3.07 -8.40 2.16
CA PHE A 83 3.11 -7.96 3.55
C PHE A 83 2.52 -9.03 4.46
N GLY A 84 1.40 -9.65 4.10
CA GLY A 84 0.80 -10.74 4.87
C GLY A 84 1.73 -11.95 5.00
N LEU A 85 2.40 -12.34 3.91
CA LEU A 85 3.42 -13.39 3.93
C LEU A 85 4.60 -13.03 4.85
N PHE A 86 5.07 -11.79 4.78
CA PHE A 86 6.14 -11.29 5.64
C PHE A 86 5.72 -11.29 7.12
N GLU A 87 4.53 -10.75 7.43
CA GLU A 87 3.98 -10.69 8.80
C GLU A 87 3.87 -12.08 9.43
N HIS A 88 3.36 -13.07 8.69
CA HIS A 88 3.31 -14.46 9.15
C HIS A 88 4.70 -14.97 9.55
N ARG A 89 5.71 -14.80 8.69
CA ARG A 89 7.08 -15.25 8.97
C ARG A 89 7.71 -14.50 10.15
N MET A 90 7.41 -13.21 10.30
CA MET A 90 7.90 -12.44 11.44
C MET A 90 7.32 -12.91 12.77
N VAL A 91 6.06 -13.38 12.78
CA VAL A 91 5.46 -14.00 13.96
C VAL A 91 6.14 -15.33 14.28
N ASP A 92 6.49 -16.14 13.28
CA ASP A 92 7.28 -17.37 13.47
C ASP A 92 8.66 -17.05 14.07
N CYS A 93 9.34 -16.02 13.55
CA CYS A 93 10.63 -15.55 14.10
C CYS A 93 10.51 -15.06 15.55
N LEU A 94 9.40 -14.41 15.91
CA LEU A 94 9.16 -14.01 17.29
C LEU A 94 9.01 -15.23 18.21
N ALA A 95 8.33 -16.29 17.77
CA ALA A 95 8.22 -17.53 18.54
C ALA A 95 9.58 -18.19 18.78
N LEU A 96 10.46 -18.22 17.76
CA LEU A 96 11.84 -18.67 17.92
C LEU A 96 12.62 -17.81 18.92
N MET A 97 12.48 -16.48 18.84
CA MET A 97 13.13 -15.57 19.79
C MET A 97 12.55 -15.69 21.21
N ASP A 98 11.27 -16.00 21.36
CA ASP A 98 10.63 -16.35 22.64
C ASP A 98 11.36 -17.52 23.29
N ASP A 99 11.51 -18.62 22.55
CA ASP A 99 12.19 -19.83 23.01
C ASP A 99 13.66 -19.56 23.38
N LEU A 100 14.44 -18.99 22.45
CA LEU A 100 15.87 -18.72 22.65
C LEU A 100 16.19 -17.79 23.83
N SER A 101 15.30 -16.86 24.15
CA SER A 101 15.51 -15.91 25.25
C SER A 101 14.82 -16.32 26.55
N SER A 102 14.12 -17.46 26.56
CA SER A 102 13.24 -17.90 27.67
C SER A 102 12.29 -16.79 28.13
N LYS A 103 11.73 -16.05 27.16
CA LYS A 103 10.75 -14.98 27.37
C LYS A 103 9.49 -15.28 26.58
N THR A 104 8.35 -14.88 27.11
CA THR A 104 7.06 -15.09 26.44
C THR A 104 6.48 -13.78 25.98
N THR A 105 6.04 -13.71 24.72
CA THR A 105 5.14 -12.65 24.26
C THR A 105 3.71 -13.08 24.49
N ASP A 106 3.13 -12.65 25.61
CA ASP A 106 1.77 -12.99 26.01
C ASP A 106 0.74 -12.09 25.31
N LYS A 107 0.42 -12.46 24.07
CA LYS A 107 -0.59 -11.80 23.23
C LYS A 107 -1.29 -12.82 22.35
N THR A 108 -2.61 -12.69 22.23
CA THR A 108 -3.44 -13.48 21.31
C THR A 108 -3.09 -13.20 19.85
N ARG A 109 -2.88 -11.92 19.50
CA ARG A 109 -2.44 -11.50 18.17
C ARG A 109 -1.06 -10.85 18.24
N LYS A 110 -0.05 -11.60 17.80
CA LYS A 110 1.34 -11.14 17.69
C LYS A 110 1.53 -10.34 16.39
N THR A 111 2.37 -9.32 16.44
CA THR A 111 2.64 -8.45 15.28
C THR A 111 4.13 -8.36 14.96
N ILE A 112 4.46 -7.76 13.81
CA ILE A 112 5.84 -7.41 13.45
C ILE A 112 6.47 -6.47 14.49
N GLU A 113 5.68 -5.56 15.07
CA GLU A 113 6.15 -4.66 16.12
C GLU A 113 6.57 -5.42 17.38
N ASP A 114 5.85 -6.48 17.76
CA ASP A 114 6.23 -7.35 18.88
C ASP A 114 7.55 -8.09 18.59
N CYS A 115 7.70 -8.60 17.37
CA CYS A 115 8.94 -9.19 16.89
C CYS A 115 10.11 -8.18 16.98
N HIS A 116 9.89 -6.96 16.52
CA HIS A 116 10.88 -5.90 16.55
C HIS A 116 11.25 -5.46 17.97
N LYS A 117 10.27 -5.38 18.88
CA LYS A 117 10.49 -5.11 20.31
C LYS A 117 11.37 -6.18 20.94
N ARG A 118 11.12 -7.46 20.64
CA ARG A 118 11.95 -8.56 21.14
C ARG A 118 13.38 -8.48 20.64
N LEU A 119 13.54 -8.27 19.33
CA LEU A 119 14.83 -8.10 18.68
C LEU A 119 15.67 -7.00 19.34
N LYS A 120 15.06 -5.82 19.57
CA LYS A 120 15.72 -4.67 20.22
C LYS A 120 16.09 -4.92 21.69
N ARG A 121 15.23 -5.59 22.45
CA ARG A 121 15.41 -5.76 23.90
C ARG A 121 16.37 -6.89 24.26
N ASN A 122 16.35 -7.99 23.51
CA ASN A 122 17.00 -9.23 23.92
C ASN A 122 18.13 -9.68 22.99
N PHE A 123 18.08 -9.29 21.71
CA PHE A 123 18.99 -9.81 20.67
C PHE A 123 19.96 -8.75 20.13
N GLY A 124 20.08 -7.60 20.83
CA GLY A 124 21.04 -6.55 20.46
C GLY A 124 20.66 -5.72 19.23
N GLY A 125 19.43 -5.86 18.70
CA GLY A 125 18.98 -5.19 17.47
C GLY A 125 18.64 -3.70 17.62
N LYS A 126 19.26 -2.95 18.54
CA LYS A 126 18.93 -1.54 18.80
C LYS A 126 19.10 -0.63 17.57
N SER A 127 20.07 -0.94 16.72
CA SER A 127 20.37 -0.20 15.48
C SER A 127 19.58 -0.68 14.26
N ILE A 128 18.87 -1.81 14.36
CA ILE A 128 18.09 -2.37 13.25
C ILE A 128 16.89 -1.46 13.00
N LYS A 129 16.77 -0.97 11.76
CA LYS A 129 15.64 -0.13 11.35
C LYS A 129 14.38 -0.98 11.20
N ASP A 130 13.27 -0.53 11.80
CA ASP A 130 11.96 -1.15 11.61
C ASP A 130 11.40 -0.97 10.21
N VAL A 131 10.30 -1.67 9.96
CA VAL A 131 9.46 -1.59 8.75
C VAL A 131 8.07 -1.02 9.07
N ASP A 132 7.93 -0.24 10.16
CA ASP A 132 6.63 0.23 10.66
C ASP A 132 5.92 1.13 9.65
N HIS A 133 6.67 1.88 8.84
CA HIS A 133 6.10 2.70 7.78
C HIS A 133 5.33 1.88 6.74
N LEU A 134 5.83 0.68 6.37
CA LEU A 134 5.12 -0.24 5.50
C LEU A 134 3.88 -0.82 6.21
N ALA A 135 3.94 -1.06 7.52
CA ALA A 135 2.78 -1.51 8.29
C ALA A 135 1.65 -0.46 8.30
N VAL A 136 2.00 0.82 8.45
CA VAL A 136 1.05 1.93 8.37
C VAL A 136 0.44 2.02 6.97
N ILE A 137 1.25 2.02 5.91
CA ILE A 137 0.76 2.06 4.53
C ILE A 137 -0.16 0.86 4.27
N ARG A 138 0.22 -0.33 4.74
CA ARG A 138 -0.60 -1.55 4.64
C ARG A 138 -1.97 -1.36 5.29
N ASN A 139 -2.03 -0.76 6.47
CA ASN A 139 -3.30 -0.54 7.16
C ASN A 139 -4.19 0.46 6.41
N ILE A 140 -3.62 1.53 5.85
CA ILE A 140 -4.35 2.49 5.01
C ILE A 140 -4.93 1.77 3.78
N MET A 141 -4.13 0.94 3.13
CA MET A 141 -4.57 0.13 2.00
C MET A 141 -5.62 -0.91 2.39
N ALA A 142 -5.56 -1.49 3.58
CA ALA A 142 -6.50 -2.54 4.00
C ALA A 142 -7.84 -2.00 4.51
N HIS A 143 -7.86 -0.78 5.09
CA HIS A 143 -8.99 -0.32 5.90
C HIS A 143 -9.59 1.01 5.46
N SER A 144 -8.88 1.82 4.68
CA SER A 144 -9.32 3.16 4.27
C SER A 144 -9.27 3.33 2.75
N ASP A 145 -9.36 2.23 2.01
CA ASP A 145 -9.34 2.22 0.54
C ASP A 145 -8.12 2.91 -0.12
N GLY A 146 -7.00 3.00 0.61
CA GLY A 146 -5.83 3.76 0.14
C GLY A 146 -5.85 5.25 0.50
N VAL A 147 -6.91 5.73 1.16
CA VAL A 147 -7.08 7.11 1.64
C VAL A 147 -6.43 7.27 3.02
N ALA A 148 -5.45 8.16 3.13
CA ALA A 148 -4.89 8.56 4.41
C ALA A 148 -5.81 9.60 5.09
N GLU A 149 -6.92 9.13 5.65
CA GLU A 149 -7.94 9.96 6.31
C GLU A 149 -7.32 10.96 7.30
N ASP A 150 -7.80 12.21 7.24
CA ASP A 150 -7.35 13.34 8.04
C ASP A 150 -5.84 13.66 7.98
N TYR A 151 -5.05 13.07 7.09
CA TYR A 151 -3.59 13.22 7.09
C TYR A 151 -3.15 14.69 7.06
N LYS A 152 -3.71 15.50 6.16
CA LYS A 152 -3.39 16.94 6.08
C LYS A 152 -3.85 17.71 7.32
N THR A 153 -5.06 17.43 7.79
CA THR A 153 -5.62 18.05 9.01
C THR A 153 -4.73 17.75 10.22
N LEU A 154 -4.32 16.49 10.40
CA LEU A 154 -3.46 16.02 11.47
C LEU A 154 -2.03 16.55 11.33
N SER A 155 -1.52 16.69 10.10
CA SER A 155 -0.20 17.28 9.85
C SER A 155 -0.15 18.72 10.36
N CYS A 156 -1.15 19.53 10.01
CA CYS A 156 -1.29 20.94 10.40
C CYS A 156 -1.74 21.16 11.86
N LYS A 157 -2.14 20.10 12.57
CA LYS A 157 -2.59 20.16 13.97
C LYS A 157 -1.49 20.71 14.88
N LYS A 158 -1.81 21.83 15.56
CA LYS A 158 -0.93 22.52 16.53
C LYS A 158 -0.92 21.88 17.92
N THR A 159 -1.95 21.12 18.26
CA THR A 159 -2.02 20.42 19.55
C THR A 159 -1.09 19.19 19.55
N LYS A 160 -0.79 18.69 20.76
CA LYS A 160 0.09 17.53 20.93
C LYS A 160 -0.47 16.33 20.16
N LYS A 161 0.36 15.77 19.27
CA LYS A 161 0.04 14.58 18.50
C LYS A 161 0.03 13.34 19.38
N THR A 162 -0.96 12.46 19.22
CA THR A 162 -1.10 11.21 19.97
C THR A 162 -0.03 10.19 19.57
N GLU A 163 0.17 9.15 20.38
CA GLU A 163 1.09 8.04 20.04
C GLU A 163 0.65 7.24 18.80
N TYR A 164 -0.62 7.35 18.39
CA TYR A 164 -1.14 6.77 17.15
C TYR A 164 -0.92 7.70 15.95
N GLU A 165 -1.13 9.01 16.13
CA GLU A 165 -0.94 10.02 15.08
C GLU A 165 0.53 10.13 14.66
N LYS A 166 1.47 9.93 15.59
CA LYS A 166 2.92 10.06 15.32
C LYS A 166 3.44 9.04 14.30
N PRO A 167 3.23 7.71 14.43
CA PRO A 167 3.60 6.75 13.39
C PRO A 167 2.93 7.04 12.05
N PHE A 168 1.63 7.35 12.06
CA PHE A 168 0.86 7.67 10.85
C PHE A 168 1.47 8.85 10.07
N LEU A 169 1.76 9.95 10.76
CA LEU A 169 2.35 11.15 10.17
C LEU A 169 3.84 11.02 9.83
N ARG A 170 4.53 9.97 10.29
CA ARG A 170 5.93 9.70 9.93
C ARG A 170 6.06 8.70 8.79
N ALA A 171 5.11 7.79 8.64
CA ALA A 171 5.19 6.69 7.67
C ALA A 171 5.21 7.19 6.23
N ILE A 172 4.25 8.06 5.86
CA ILE A 172 4.14 8.59 4.49
C ILE A 172 5.36 9.46 4.14
N PRO A 173 5.79 10.43 4.96
CA PRO A 173 7.00 11.20 4.66
C PRO A 173 8.26 10.34 4.60
N ARG A 174 8.38 9.29 5.43
CA ARG A 174 9.51 8.36 5.35
C ARG A 174 9.53 7.65 4.01
N ALA A 175 8.41 7.08 3.58
CA ALA A 175 8.33 6.41 2.28
C ALA A 175 8.65 7.36 1.11
N MET A 176 8.13 8.59 1.15
CA MET A 176 8.46 9.62 0.16
C MET A 176 9.95 9.97 0.16
N ALA A 177 10.55 10.18 1.34
CA ALA A 177 11.95 10.56 1.49
C ALA A 177 12.92 9.44 1.09
N GLU A 178 12.54 8.18 1.32
CA GLU A 178 13.31 6.99 0.91
C GLU A 178 13.10 6.63 -0.57
N ASN A 179 12.40 7.48 -1.34
CA ASN A 179 12.10 7.27 -2.76
C ASN A 179 11.37 5.94 -3.01
N ALA A 180 10.48 5.57 -2.09
CA ALA A 180 9.74 4.30 -2.08
C ALA A 180 8.65 4.21 -3.15
N GLY A 181 8.54 5.15 -4.09
CA GLY A 181 7.44 5.15 -5.07
C GLY A 181 6.06 5.45 -4.48
N VAL A 182 6.02 6.22 -3.38
CA VAL A 182 4.78 6.64 -2.71
C VAL A 182 4.58 8.14 -2.91
N SER A 183 3.36 8.55 -3.23
CA SER A 183 2.94 9.95 -3.18
C SER A 183 1.54 10.09 -2.59
N ILE A 184 1.14 11.32 -2.25
CA ILE A 184 -0.19 11.63 -1.71
C ILE A 184 -0.81 12.79 -2.48
N ASN A 185 -2.05 12.63 -2.92
CA ASN A 185 -2.73 13.64 -3.76
C ASN A 185 -3.48 14.69 -2.91
N MET A 186 -4.29 15.54 -3.58
CA MET A 186 -5.07 16.57 -2.90
C MET A 186 -6.17 16.02 -1.96
N PHE A 187 -6.67 14.82 -2.22
CA PHE A 187 -7.73 14.13 -1.48
C PHE A 187 -7.22 13.17 -0.40
N ASN A 188 -5.89 13.11 -0.20
CA ASN A 188 -5.20 12.18 0.69
C ASN A 188 -5.09 10.73 0.18
N ASP A 189 -5.35 10.49 -1.11
CA ASP A 189 -5.11 9.17 -1.70
C ASP A 189 -3.62 8.89 -1.76
N ILE A 190 -3.21 7.73 -1.26
CA ILE A 190 -1.86 7.23 -1.39
C ILE A 190 -1.73 6.55 -2.75
N LEU A 191 -0.83 7.08 -3.58
CA LEU A 191 -0.53 6.55 -4.88
C LEU A 191 0.80 5.79 -4.86
N MET A 192 0.80 4.60 -5.46
CA MET A 192 1.96 3.74 -5.61
C MET A 192 2.42 3.69 -7.07
N ASP A 193 3.66 4.09 -7.34
CA ASP A 193 4.29 3.89 -8.64
C ASP A 193 5.00 2.53 -8.74
N ASP A 194 5.64 2.28 -9.88
CA ASP A 194 6.31 1.02 -10.23
C ASP A 194 7.48 0.65 -9.32
N ARG A 195 7.99 1.61 -8.52
CA ARG A 195 9.11 1.38 -7.59
C ARG A 195 8.64 0.80 -6.27
N PHE A 196 7.37 1.02 -5.88
CA PHE A 196 6.90 0.74 -4.53
C PHE A 196 6.98 -0.71 -4.12
N LEU A 197 6.53 -1.63 -4.98
CA LEU A 197 6.53 -3.05 -4.65
C LEU A 197 7.95 -3.59 -4.48
N MET A 198 8.89 -3.14 -5.31
CA MET A 198 10.31 -3.52 -5.17
C MET A 198 10.97 -2.91 -3.95
N TYR A 199 10.65 -1.66 -3.63
CA TYR A 199 11.07 -1.05 -2.38
C TYR A 199 10.61 -1.88 -1.17
N ALA A 200 9.33 -2.28 -1.12
CA ALA A 200 8.78 -3.04 -0.01
C ALA A 200 9.48 -4.40 0.16
N VAL A 201 9.72 -5.13 -0.94
CA VAL A 201 10.48 -6.39 -0.90
C VAL A 201 11.91 -6.17 -0.42
N GLY A 202 12.58 -5.12 -0.90
CA GLY A 202 13.94 -4.78 -0.47
C GLY A 202 14.02 -4.48 1.03
N GLU A 203 13.06 -3.73 1.57
CA GLU A 203 12.98 -3.45 3.01
C GLU A 203 12.71 -4.71 3.85
N PHE A 204 11.88 -5.63 3.35
CA PHE A 204 11.68 -6.93 4.01
C PHE A 204 12.96 -7.76 4.01
N GLU A 205 13.65 -7.85 2.88
CA GLU A 205 14.91 -8.60 2.76
C GLU A 205 16.00 -8.01 3.67
N ARG A 206 16.16 -6.67 3.67
CA ARG A 206 17.06 -5.95 4.57
C ARG A 206 16.76 -6.32 6.03
N TYR A 207 15.50 -6.18 6.43
CA TYR A 207 15.08 -6.41 7.80
C TYR A 207 15.31 -7.86 8.25
N VAL A 208 14.97 -8.83 7.40
CA VAL A 208 15.20 -10.26 7.69
C VAL A 208 16.69 -10.57 7.82
N ASN A 209 17.54 -10.01 6.96
CA ASN A 209 18.98 -10.22 7.02
C ASN A 209 19.60 -9.65 8.31
N GLU A 210 19.21 -8.43 8.68
CA GLU A 210 19.65 -7.80 9.93
C GLU A 210 19.16 -8.58 11.16
N LEU A 211 17.89 -9.03 11.16
CA LEU A 211 17.34 -9.85 12.23
C LEU A 211 18.09 -11.18 12.36
N ASN A 212 18.26 -11.91 11.26
CA ASN A 212 18.94 -13.20 11.25
C ASN A 212 20.37 -13.07 11.78
N THR A 213 21.09 -12.01 11.39
CA THR A 213 22.43 -11.70 11.90
C THR A 213 22.42 -11.49 13.42
N ALA A 214 21.48 -10.70 13.94
CA ALA A 214 21.35 -10.44 15.37
C ALA A 214 21.00 -11.71 16.16
N VAL A 215 20.06 -12.52 15.67
CA VAL A 215 19.66 -13.78 16.31
C VAL A 215 20.81 -14.80 16.33
N ARG A 216 21.54 -14.96 15.23
CA ARG A 216 22.71 -15.84 15.17
C ARG A 216 23.83 -15.37 16.10
N THR A 217 24.09 -14.07 16.14
CA THR A 217 25.09 -13.48 17.05
C THR A 217 24.72 -13.69 18.52
N TYR A 218 23.43 -13.64 18.84
CA TYR A 218 22.96 -13.98 20.18
C TYR A 218 23.18 -15.46 20.49
N GLN A 219 22.79 -16.35 19.59
CA GLN A 219 22.94 -17.79 19.76
C GLN A 219 24.40 -18.22 19.94
N SER A 220 25.32 -17.64 19.17
CA SER A 220 26.75 -17.94 19.30
C SER A 220 27.38 -17.47 20.62
N ARG A 221 26.68 -16.65 21.41
CA ARG A 221 27.11 -16.23 22.75
C ARG A 221 26.55 -17.13 23.85
N LEU A 222 25.55 -17.96 23.53
CA LEU A 222 24.97 -18.94 24.45
C LEU A 222 25.73 -20.27 24.43
N THR A 223 26.36 -20.60 23.31
CA THR A 223 27.31 -21.71 23.13
C THR A 223 28.70 -21.33 23.58
#